data_AF-A0A120HSB2-F1
#
_entry.id   AF-A0A120HSB2-F1
#
_cell.length_a   1.000
_cell.length_b   1.000
_cell.length_c   1.000
_cell.angle_alpha   90.00
_cell.angle_beta   90.00
_cell.angle_gamma   90.00
#
_symmetry.space_group_name_H-M   'P 1'
#
loop_
_entity.id
_entity.type
_entity.pdbx_description
1 polymer ?
#
loop_
_entity_poly.entity_id
_entity_poly.type
_entity_poly.pdbx_seq_one_letter_code
_entity_poly.pdbx_strand_id
1 'polypeptide(L)' 'MEDFKSVKFVEIIDSENGELNGLRARVIDVEEHKFGIDLRIVVEKTGEKMWISSESVYQLEESLV' A
#
# COMPACT_ATOMS: atom_id res chain seq x y z
N MET A 1 -16.90 -0.96 2.33
CA MET A 1 -15.64 -0.34 1.92
C MET A 1 -14.62 -0.81 2.92
N GLU A 2 -13.61 -1.56 2.48
CA GLU A 2 -12.53 -2.03 3.35
C GLU A 2 -11.79 -0.82 3.93
N ASP A 3 -11.63 -0.82 5.25
CA ASP A 3 -11.15 0.34 6.01
C ASP A 3 -9.62 0.39 5.96
N PHE A 4 -9.08 0.85 4.82
CA PHE A 4 -7.64 1.01 4.61
C PHE A 4 -6.97 1.92 5.66
N LYS A 5 -7.74 2.68 6.44
CA LYS A 5 -7.24 3.48 7.57
C LYS A 5 -6.58 2.64 8.66
N SER A 6 -6.93 1.35 8.75
CA SER A 6 -6.35 0.42 9.75
C SER A 6 -5.19 -0.40 9.19
N VAL A 7 -4.92 -0.30 7.89
CA VAL A 7 -3.90 -1.09 7.21
C VAL A 7 -2.53 -0.47 7.46
N LYS A 8 -1.66 -1.19 8.14
CA LYS A 8 -0.27 -0.75 8.35
C LYS A 8 0.68 -1.20 7.26
N PHE A 9 0.41 -2.36 6.67
CA PHE A 9 1.29 -2.97 5.69
C PHE A 9 0.49 -3.45 4.48
N VAL A 10 1.10 -3.28 3.32
CA VAL A 10 0.57 -3.74 2.05
C VAL A 10 1.66 -4.41 1.23
N GLU A 11 1.27 -5.30 0.34
CA GLU A 11 2.13 -5.81 -0.73
C GLU A 11 1.77 -5.12 -2.04
N ILE A 12 2.76 -4.62 -2.76
CA ILE A 12 2.54 -3.97 -4.05
C ILE A 12 2.27 -5.06 -5.08
N ILE A 13 1.12 -5.05 -5.75
CA ILE A 13 0.79 -6.04 -6.79
C ILE A 13 0.88 -5.45 -8.20
N ASP A 14 0.81 -4.12 -8.33
CA ASP A 14 0.94 -3.43 -9.59
C ASP A 14 1.69 -2.09 -9.41
N SER A 15 2.85 -1.97 -10.05
CA SER A 15 3.67 -0.75 -10.06
C SER A 15 4.05 -0.41 -11.50
N GLU A 16 4.25 0.87 -11.78
CA GLU A 16 4.44 1.41 -13.14
C GLU A 16 5.46 0.65 -14.00
N ASN A 17 6.55 0.15 -13.39
CA ASN A 17 7.59 -0.63 -14.07
C ASN A 17 7.70 -2.09 -13.57
N GLY A 18 6.81 -2.53 -12.68
CA GLY A 18 6.84 -3.88 -12.08
C GLY A 18 7.99 -4.15 -11.10
N GLU A 19 8.97 -3.25 -10.97
CA GLU A 19 10.16 -3.42 -10.12
C GLU A 19 9.84 -3.56 -8.63
N LEU A 20 8.69 -3.01 -8.21
CA LEU A 20 8.24 -3.02 -6.82
C LEU A 20 7.21 -4.11 -6.54
N ASN A 21 6.76 -4.86 -7.56
CA ASN A 21 5.74 -5.89 -7.39
C ASN A 21 6.25 -7.02 -6.48
N GLY A 22 5.40 -7.47 -5.56
CA GLY A 22 5.71 -8.44 -4.52
C GLY A 22 6.53 -7.86 -3.36
N LEU A 23 6.84 -6.57 -3.35
CA LEU A 23 7.51 -5.94 -2.22
C LEU A 23 6.50 -5.48 -1.17
N ARG A 24 6.86 -5.73 0.09
CA ARG A 24 6.14 -5.20 1.24
C ARG A 24 6.44 -3.71 1.43
N ALA A 25 5.40 -2.95 1.69
CA ALA A 25 5.46 -1.54 1.98
C ALA A 25 4.63 -1.21 3.22
N ARG A 26 5.07 -0.19 3.96
CA ARG A 26 4.36 0.35 5.12
C ARG A 26 3.53 1.54 4.70
N VAL A 27 2.24 1.55 5.05
CA VAL A 27 1.34 2.69 4.84
C VAL A 27 1.70 3.77 5.86
N ILE A 28 1.89 5.00 5.39
CA ILE A 28 2.20 6.17 6.21
C ILE A 28 1.12 7.25 6.12
N ASP A 29 0.30 7.24 5.07
CA ASP A 29 -0.83 8.15 4.91
C ASP A 29 -1.89 7.52 4.01
N VAL A 30 -3.14 7.95 4.15
CA VAL A 30 -4.28 7.46 3.37
C VAL A 30 -5.17 8.63 2.99
N GLU A 31 -5.37 8.83 1.70
CA GLU A 31 -6.27 9.86 1.17
C GLU A 31 -7.46 9.23 0.46
N GLU A 32 -8.66 9.53 0.97
CA GLU A 32 -9.92 9.12 0.34
C GLU A 32 -10.46 10.25 -0.52
N HIS A 33 -10.85 9.91 -1.75
CA HIS A 33 -11.44 10.85 -2.69
C HIS A 33 -12.59 10.21 -3.47
N LYS A 34 -13.30 11.01 -4.28
CA LYS A 34 -14.53 10.57 -4.96
C LYS A 34 -14.39 9.32 -5.83
N PHE A 35 -13.18 9.00 -6.27
CA PHE A 35 -12.90 7.94 -7.24
C PHE A 35 -12.16 6.73 -6.65
N GLY A 36 -11.80 6.73 -5.37
CA GLY A 36 -11.00 5.64 -4.78
C GLY A 36 -10.24 6.05 -3.52
N ILE A 37 -9.21 5.28 -3.18
CA ILE A 37 -8.32 5.51 -2.05
C ILE A 37 -6.89 5.49 -2.56
N ASP A 38 -6.13 6.53 -2.27
CA ASP A 38 -4.70 6.58 -2.53
C ASP A 38 -3.93 6.38 -1.21
N LEU A 39 -2.89 5.57 -1.27
CA LEU A 39 -2.06 5.21 -0.13
C LEU A 39 -0.68 5.80 -0.32
N ARG A 40 -0.19 6.51 0.70
CA ARG A 40 1.22 6.89 0.76
C ARG A 40 1.97 5.79 1.47
N ILE A 41 2.92 5.17 0.77
CA ILE A 41 3.65 4.01 1.26
C ILE A 41 5.15 4.28 1.34
N VAL A 42 5.83 3.46 2.15
CA VAL A 42 7.29 3.35 2.19
C VAL A 42 7.67 1.89 1.95
N VAL A 43 8.36 1.61 0.85
CA VAL A 43 8.80 0.25 0.50
C VAL A 43 9.87 -0.19 1.49
N GLU A 44 9.68 -1.31 2.20
CA GLU A 44 10.61 -1.73 3.27
C GLU A 44 12.00 -2.05 2.73
N LYS A 45 12.08 -2.62 1.52
CA LYS A 45 13.34 -3.04 0.88
C LYS A 45 14.22 -1.88 0.41
N THR A 46 13.62 -0.82 -0.12
CA THR A 46 14.34 0.30 -0.76
C THR A 46 14.28 1.59 0.05
N GLY A 47 13.33 1.71 0.98
CA GLY A 47 13.02 2.96 1.69
C GLY A 47 12.35 4.01 0.83
N GLU A 48 12.02 3.69 -0.42
CA GLU A 48 11.36 4.59 -1.37
C GLU A 48 9.95 4.95 -0.88
N LYS A 49 9.57 6.21 -1.09
CA LYS A 49 8.25 6.72 -0.71
C LYS A 49 7.49 7.11 -1.95
N MET A 50 6.25 6.63 -2.08
CA MET A 50 5.40 6.94 -3.22
C MET A 50 3.93 6.90 -2.85
N TRP A 51 3.10 7.48 -3.73
CA TRP A 51 1.66 7.31 -3.73
C TRP A 51 1.28 6.16 -4.66
N ILE A 52 0.32 5.36 -4.24
CA ILE A 52 -0.18 4.21 -4.99
C ILE A 52 -1.68 4.03 -4.73
N SER A 53 -2.45 3.66 -5.75
CA SER A 53 -3.87 3.34 -5.59
C SER A 53 -4.04 2.12 -4.70
N SER A 54 -5.06 2.11 -3.86
CA SER A 54 -5.45 0.93 -3.08
C SER A 54 -5.74 -0.30 -3.96
N GLU A 55 -6.11 -0.10 -5.23
CA GLU A 55 -6.35 -1.19 -6.19
C GLU A 55 -5.05 -1.86 -6.68
N SER A 56 -3.91 -1.17 -6.54
CA SER A 56 -2.59 -1.63 -6.96
C SER A 56 -1.81 -2.33 -5.83
N VAL A 57 -2.45 -2.56 -4.69
CA VAL A 57 -1.85 -3.21 -3.53
C VAL A 57 -2.77 -4.26 -2.92
N TYR A 58 -2.18 -5.22 -2.21
CA TYR A 58 -2.87 -6.20 -1.39
C TYR A 58 -2.67 -5.87 0.10
N GLN A 59 -3.75 -5.86 0.88
CA GLN A 59 -3.66 -5.62 2.33
C GLN A 59 -3.02 -6.82 3.03
N LEU A 60 -2.00 -6.58 3.85
CA LEU A 60 -1.40 -7.62 4.67
C LEU A 60 -2.05 -7.60 6.05
N GLU A 61 -2.75 -8.67 6.42
CA GLU A 61 -3.27 -8.84 7.78
C GLU A 61 -2.11 -8.99 8.77
N GLU A 62 -2.08 -8.17 9.82
CA GLU A 62 -1.26 -8.49 11.00
C GLU A 62 -1.92 -9.68 11.72
N SER A 63 -1.46 -10.90 11.44
CA SER A 63 -1.75 -12.03 12.31
C SER A 63 -1.13 -11.76 13.69
N LEU A 64 -1.97 -11.51 14.67
CA LEU A 64 -1.61 -11.50 16.09
C LEU A 64 -1.29 -12.95 16.49
N VAL A 65 -0.01 -13.32 16.48
CA VAL A 65 0.50 -14.58 17.03
C VAL A 65 0.72 -14.45 18.53
#